data_AF-A0A141R961-F1
#
_entry.id   AF-A0A141R961-F1
#
_cell.length_a   1.000
_cell.length_b   1.000
_cell.length_c   1.000
_cell.angle_alpha   90.00
_cell.angle_beta   90.00
_cell.angle_gamma   90.00
#
_symmetry.space_group_name_H-M   'P 1'
#
loop_
_entity.id
_entity.type
_entity.pdbx_description
1 polymer ?
#
loop_
_entity_poly.entity_id
_entity_poly.type
_entity_poly.pdbx_seq_one_letter_code
_entity_poly.pdbx_strand_id
1 'polypeptide(L)'
;TLPPERRQPFHIRTTIGNFAALFRHKRVLSYMLASGFSFAGMFSFLSAGPFVYIEINHVAPENFGYYFALNIVFLFVMTIFNSRFVRRIGALNMFRSGLWIQFIMAAWMVISALLGLGFWSLVVGVAAFVGCVSMVSSNAMAVILDEFPHMAGTAS
;
A
#
# COMPACT_ATOMS: atom_id res chain seq x y z
N THR A 1 -7.07 -29.66 -3.13
CA THR A 1 -6.41 -30.44 -4.20
C THR A 1 -7.24 -30.26 -5.47
N LEU A 2 -6.75 -29.46 -6.43
CA LEU A 2 -7.52 -29.09 -7.63
C LEU A 2 -7.49 -30.19 -8.71
N PRO A 3 -8.53 -30.31 -9.56
CA PRO A 3 -8.72 -31.39 -10.53
C PRO A 3 -7.60 -31.47 -11.59
N PRO A 4 -7.29 -32.69 -12.10
CA PRO A 4 -6.18 -32.95 -13.02
C PRO A 4 -6.23 -32.19 -14.35
N GLU A 5 -7.41 -31.74 -14.79
CA GLU A 5 -7.61 -30.98 -16.05
C GLU A 5 -7.19 -29.50 -15.97
N ARG A 6 -6.95 -28.96 -14.75
CA ARG A 6 -6.46 -27.58 -14.55
C ARG A 6 -4.95 -27.48 -14.35
N ARG A 7 -4.20 -28.57 -14.55
CA ARG A 7 -2.74 -28.55 -14.46
C ARG A 7 -2.17 -27.93 -15.74
N GLN A 8 -2.01 -26.61 -15.75
CA GLN A 8 -1.27 -25.95 -16.82
C GLN A 8 0.21 -26.43 -16.77
N PRO A 9 0.76 -26.96 -17.87
CA PRO A 9 2.16 -27.33 -17.92
C PRO A 9 3.00 -26.05 -17.81
N PHE A 10 3.92 -25.98 -16.84
CA PHE A 10 4.86 -24.89 -16.62
C PHE A 10 5.72 -24.64 -17.86
N HIS A 11 5.21 -23.84 -18.80
CA HIS A 11 6.00 -23.32 -19.91
C HIS A 11 6.56 -21.97 -19.47
N ILE A 12 7.85 -21.94 -19.13
CA ILE A 12 8.59 -20.70 -18.79
C ILE A 12 8.36 -19.61 -19.85
N ARG A 13 8.19 -20.02 -21.12
CA ARG A 13 7.90 -19.15 -22.26
C ARG A 13 6.50 -18.53 -22.22
N THR A 14 5.48 -19.25 -21.73
CA THR A 14 4.14 -18.66 -21.53
C THR A 14 4.13 -17.78 -20.29
N THR A 15 4.86 -18.12 -19.22
CA THR A 15 5.02 -17.23 -18.04
C THR A 15 5.69 -15.90 -18.39
N ILE A 16 6.77 -15.91 -19.17
CA ILE A 16 7.44 -14.68 -19.63
C ILE A 16 6.53 -13.90 -20.60
N GLY A 17 5.83 -14.58 -21.51
CA GLY A 17 4.85 -13.94 -22.40
C GLY A 17 3.68 -13.32 -21.64
N ASN A 18 3.27 -13.96 -20.55
CA ASN A 18 2.25 -13.51 -19.63
C ASN A 18 2.69 -12.26 -18.84
N PHE A 19 3.92 -12.25 -18.29
CA PHE A 19 4.51 -11.05 -17.69
C PHE A 19 4.63 -9.90 -18.70
N ALA A 20 5.06 -10.19 -19.94
CA ALA A 20 5.16 -9.19 -21.00
C ALA A 20 3.78 -8.64 -21.44
N ALA A 21 2.75 -9.47 -21.46
CA ALA A 21 1.37 -9.06 -21.70
C ALA A 21 0.84 -8.19 -20.55
N LEU A 22 1.14 -8.55 -19.30
CA LEU A 22 0.80 -7.77 -18.11
C LEU A 22 1.45 -6.38 -18.14
N PHE A 23 2.72 -6.30 -18.54
CA PHE A 23 3.44 -5.03 -18.77
C PHE A 23 2.86 -4.22 -19.95
N ARG A 24 2.30 -4.87 -20.97
CA ARG A 24 1.61 -4.20 -22.09
C ARG A 24 0.27 -3.59 -21.69
N HIS A 25 -0.39 -4.14 -20.67
CA HIS A 25 -1.63 -3.57 -20.15
C HIS A 25 -1.34 -2.42 -19.18
N LYS A 26 -1.39 -1.18 -19.73
CA LYS A 26 -1.14 0.06 -18.99
C LYS A 26 -1.85 0.15 -17.63
N ARG A 27 -3.08 -0.38 -17.53
CA ARG A 27 -3.87 -0.37 -16.27
C ARG A 27 -3.19 -1.18 -15.16
N VAL A 28 -2.77 -2.41 -15.46
CA VAL A 28 -2.13 -3.30 -14.47
C VAL A 28 -0.78 -2.75 -14.07
N LEU A 29 -0.01 -2.27 -15.04
CA LEU A 29 1.27 -1.60 -14.77
C LEU A 29 1.09 -0.39 -13.85
N SER A 30 0.07 0.45 -14.08
CA SER A 30 -0.24 1.57 -13.18
C SER A 30 -0.61 1.11 -11.78
N TYR A 31 -1.37 0.02 -11.61
CA TYR A 31 -1.71 -0.51 -10.29
C TYR A 31 -0.49 -1.07 -9.55
N MET A 32 0.36 -1.82 -10.26
CA MET A 32 1.61 -2.37 -9.71
C MET A 32 2.57 -1.24 -9.30
N LEU A 33 2.77 -0.24 -10.16
CA LEU A 33 3.62 0.91 -9.85
C LEU A 33 3.06 1.72 -8.68
N ALA A 34 1.76 1.97 -8.65
CA ALA A 34 1.13 2.72 -7.57
C ALA A 34 1.24 2.00 -6.21
N SER A 35 1.04 0.67 -6.19
CA SER A 35 1.29 -0.14 -5.00
C SER A 35 2.78 -0.13 -4.61
N GLY A 36 3.69 -0.21 -5.59
CA GLY A 36 5.13 -0.14 -5.38
C GLY A 36 5.57 1.20 -4.78
N PHE A 37 5.08 2.33 -5.28
CA PHE A 37 5.35 3.65 -4.72
C PHE A 37 4.79 3.82 -3.31
N SER A 38 3.61 3.28 -3.05
CA SER A 38 3.02 3.26 -1.71
C SER A 38 3.91 2.54 -0.70
N PHE A 39 4.43 1.38 -1.11
CA PHE A 39 5.34 0.57 -0.31
C PHE A 39 6.70 1.23 -0.12
N ALA A 40 7.24 1.86 -1.17
CA ALA A 40 8.45 2.67 -1.09
C ALA A 40 8.29 3.85 -0.11
N GLY A 41 7.12 4.49 -0.07
CA GLY A 41 6.80 5.53 0.92
C GLY A 41 6.81 5.00 2.36
N MET A 42 6.24 3.81 2.58
CA MET A 42 6.31 3.14 3.89
C MET A 42 7.75 2.82 4.30
N PHE A 43 8.57 2.31 3.39
CA PHE A 43 9.98 2.02 3.64
C PHE A 43 10.79 3.29 3.91
N SER A 44 10.50 4.36 3.17
CA SER A 44 11.11 5.68 3.40
C SER A 44 10.80 6.17 4.81
N PHE A 45 9.55 6.03 5.28
CA PHE A 45 9.21 6.33 6.68
C PHE A 45 9.92 5.40 7.67
N LEU A 46 10.06 4.10 7.38
CA LEU A 46 10.75 3.19 8.29
C LEU A 46 12.23 3.58 8.47
N SER A 47 12.87 4.03 7.40
CA SER A 47 14.29 4.41 7.39
C SER A 47 14.52 5.85 7.89
N ALA A 48 13.69 6.81 7.50
CA ALA A 48 13.86 8.23 7.81
C ALA A 48 12.99 8.71 8.99
N GLY A 49 11.95 7.95 9.37
CA GLY A 49 11.04 8.29 10.46
C GLY A 49 11.73 8.49 11.80
N PRO A 50 12.59 7.57 12.27
CA PRO A 50 13.36 7.77 13.49
C PRO A 50 14.21 9.04 13.43
N PHE A 51 14.87 9.32 12.30
CA PHE A 51 15.67 10.53 12.10
C PHE A 51 14.82 11.80 12.18
N VAL A 52 13.68 11.85 11.47
CA VAL A 52 12.76 13.00 11.48
C VAL A 52 12.13 13.23 12.85
N TYR A 53 11.89 12.17 13.62
CA TYR A 53 11.22 12.26 14.91
C TYR A 53 12.20 12.59 16.04
N ILE A 54 13.36 11.94 16.05
CA ILE A 54 14.34 12.04 17.14
C ILE A 54 15.30 13.20 16.90
N GLU A 55 15.88 13.34 15.70
CA GLU A 55 16.87 14.39 15.43
C GLU A 55 16.23 15.74 15.11
N ILE A 56 15.18 15.76 14.29
CA ILE A 56 14.58 17.03 13.83
C ILE A 56 13.54 17.57 14.82
N ASN A 57 12.75 16.70 15.44
CA ASN A 57 11.70 17.11 16.39
C ASN A 57 12.11 16.96 17.87
N HIS A 58 13.36 16.57 18.14
CA HIS A 58 13.90 16.39 19.51
C HIS A 58 13.04 15.50 20.42
N VAL A 59 12.33 14.53 19.84
CA VAL A 59 11.50 13.61 20.62
C VAL A 59 12.40 12.58 21.30
N ALA A 60 12.18 12.36 22.60
CA ALA A 60 12.90 11.33 23.34
C ALA A 60 12.74 9.96 22.63
N PRO A 61 13.83 9.19 22.43
CA PRO A 61 13.80 7.90 21.74
C PRO A 61 12.79 6.91 22.33
N GLU A 62 12.57 7.00 23.65
CA GLU A 62 11.60 6.23 24.41
C GLU A 62 10.15 6.45 23.93
N ASN A 63 9.83 7.67 23.47
CA ASN A 63 8.50 8.03 23.00
C ASN A 63 8.25 7.62 21.54
N PHE A 64 9.31 7.38 20.75
CA PHE A 64 9.18 6.93 19.37
C PHE A 64 8.38 5.62 19.26
N GLY A 65 8.61 4.68 20.19
CA GLY A 65 7.88 3.41 20.26
C GLY A 65 6.36 3.59 20.39
N TYR A 66 5.90 4.57 21.18
CA TYR A 66 4.47 4.87 21.32
C TYR A 66 3.87 5.43 20.03
N TYR A 67 4.58 6.33 19.33
CA TYR A 67 4.11 6.86 18.05
C TYR A 67 4.10 5.78 16.95
N PHE A 68 5.09 4.89 16.95
CA PHE A 68 5.10 3.74 16.05
C PHE A 68 3.94 2.79 16.37
N ALA A 69 3.64 2.54 17.65
CA ALA A 69 2.47 1.76 18.05
C ALA A 69 1.15 2.41 17.61
N LEU A 70 1.04 3.74 17.67
CA LEU A 70 -0.13 4.48 17.14
C LEU A 70 -0.30 4.27 15.63
N ASN A 71 0.79 4.26 14.87
CA ASN A 71 0.76 3.94 13.43
C ASN A 71 0.21 2.52 13.20
N ILE A 72 0.64 1.55 14.01
CA ILE A 72 0.14 0.17 13.94
C ILE A 72 -1.36 0.11 14.27
N VAL A 73 -1.84 0.84 15.28
CA VAL A 73 -3.28 0.90 15.58
C VAL A 73 -4.07 1.46 14.40
N PHE A 74 -3.59 2.54 13.78
CA PHE A 74 -4.21 3.10 12.57
C PHE A 74 -4.21 2.12 11.39
N LEU A 75 -3.12 1.38 11.22
CA LEU A 75 -3.03 0.30 10.24
C LEU A 75 -4.11 -0.75 10.47
N PHE A 76 -4.25 -1.26 11.69
CA PHE A 76 -5.30 -2.23 12.02
C PHE A 76 -6.70 -1.69 11.76
N VAL A 77 -6.99 -0.46 12.18
CA VAL A 77 -8.29 0.19 11.96
C VAL A 77 -8.59 0.30 10.46
N MET A 78 -7.63 0.75 9.66
CA MET A 78 -7.78 0.87 8.21
C MET A 78 -7.92 -0.50 7.53
N THR A 79 -7.21 -1.52 7.99
CA THR A 79 -7.35 -2.89 7.47
C THR A 79 -8.74 -3.46 7.76
N ILE A 80 -9.28 -3.25 8.97
CA ILE A 80 -10.64 -3.67 9.33
C ILE A 80 -11.67 -2.91 8.48
N PHE A 81 -11.50 -1.59 8.36
CA PHE A 81 -12.35 -0.76 7.52
C PHE A 81 -12.35 -1.25 6.07
N ASN A 82 -11.17 -1.51 5.52
CA ASN A 82 -11.02 -2.07 4.18
C ASN A 82 -11.74 -3.41 4.05
N SER A 83 -11.53 -4.36 4.97
CA SER A 83 -12.16 -5.69 4.93
C SER A 83 -13.70 -5.62 4.98
N ARG A 84 -14.26 -4.65 5.71
CA ARG A 84 -15.71 -4.40 5.77
C ARG A 84 -16.25 -3.76 4.48
N PHE A 85 -15.57 -2.74 3.96
CA PHE A 85 -16.05 -1.94 2.84
C PHE A 85 -15.75 -2.53 1.47
N VAL A 86 -14.68 -3.33 1.33
CA VAL A 86 -14.31 -3.99 0.08
C VAL A 86 -15.44 -4.88 -0.45
N ARG A 87 -16.19 -5.55 0.44
CA ARG A 87 -17.35 -6.38 0.07
C ARG A 87 -18.52 -5.59 -0.49
N ARG A 88 -18.65 -4.29 -0.16
CA ARG A 88 -19.75 -3.44 -0.64
C ARG A 88 -19.37 -2.59 -1.85
N ILE A 89 -18.16 -2.03 -1.85
CA ILE A 89 -17.72 -1.01 -2.82
C ILE A 89 -16.91 -1.63 -3.98
N GLY A 90 -16.36 -2.83 -3.77
CA GLY A 90 -15.48 -3.51 -4.72
C GLY A 90 -14.00 -3.13 -4.56
N ALA A 91 -13.13 -4.09 -4.85
CA ALA A 91 -11.68 -3.95 -4.67
C ALA A 91 -11.07 -2.81 -5.51
N LEU A 92 -11.54 -2.62 -6.74
CA LEU A 92 -11.03 -1.56 -7.63
C LEU A 92 -11.30 -0.15 -7.10
N ASN A 93 -12.50 0.08 -6.57
CA ASN A 93 -12.88 1.38 -6.03
C ASN A 93 -12.20 1.65 -4.69
N MET A 94 -12.05 0.62 -3.83
CA MET A 94 -11.26 0.74 -2.60
C MET A 94 -9.78 1.01 -2.90
N PHE A 95 -9.18 0.32 -3.87
CA PHE A 95 -7.82 0.57 -4.32
C PHE A 95 -7.63 2.02 -4.76
N ARG A 96 -8.51 2.53 -5.63
CA ARG A 96 -8.47 3.94 -6.08
C ARG A 96 -8.65 4.93 -4.93
N SER A 97 -9.57 4.66 -4.02
CA SER A 97 -9.81 5.52 -2.86
C SER A 97 -8.61 5.57 -1.93
N GLY A 98 -8.00 4.41 -1.65
CA GLY A 98 -6.77 4.32 -0.86
C GLY A 98 -5.62 5.10 -1.48
N LEU A 99 -5.47 5.04 -2.81
CA LEU A 99 -4.46 5.80 -3.53
C LEU A 99 -4.68 7.32 -3.43
N TRP A 100 -5.92 7.77 -3.57
CA TRP A 100 -6.28 9.18 -3.41
C TRP A 100 -6.01 9.66 -1.99
N ILE A 101 -6.38 8.87 -0.97
CA ILE A 101 -6.10 9.21 0.42
C ILE A 101 -4.59 9.30 0.65
N GLN A 102 -3.79 8.36 0.14
CA GLN A 102 -2.34 8.44 0.25
C GLN A 102 -1.75 9.67 -0.41
N PHE A 103 -2.25 10.06 -1.59
CA PHE A 103 -1.81 11.27 -2.27
C PHE A 103 -2.13 12.53 -1.45
N ILE A 104 -3.34 12.61 -0.90
CA ILE A 104 -3.77 13.73 -0.04
C ILE A 104 -2.93 13.77 1.25
N MET A 105 -2.67 12.63 1.88
CA MET A 105 -1.86 12.56 3.10
C MET A 105 -0.38 12.88 2.85
N ALA A 106 0.17 12.46 1.70
CA ALA A 106 1.52 12.82 1.29
C ALA A 106 1.63 14.34 1.03
N ALA A 107 0.67 14.93 0.31
CA ALA A 107 0.61 16.38 0.13
C ALA A 107 0.45 17.13 1.45
N TRP A 108 -0.39 16.61 2.35
CA TRP A 108 -0.56 17.14 3.71
C TRP A 108 0.76 17.13 4.50
N MET A 109 1.52 16.04 4.44
CA MET A 109 2.84 15.97 5.07
C MET A 109 3.82 17.00 4.51
N VAL A 110 3.84 17.21 3.19
CA VAL A 110 4.68 18.24 2.55
C VAL A 110 4.26 19.63 3.01
N ILE A 111 2.97 19.93 3.03
CA ILE A 111 2.44 21.21 3.52
C ILE A 111 2.77 21.41 5.00
N SER A 112 2.61 20.36 5.82
CA SER A 112 2.94 20.37 7.24
C SER A 112 4.43 20.63 7.49
N ALA A 113 5.30 20.08 6.64
CA ALA A 113 6.74 20.32 6.70
C ALA A 113 7.10 21.75 6.30
N LEU A 114 6.45 22.31 5.27
CA LEU A 114 6.70 23.67 4.79
C LEU A 114 6.18 24.76 5.73
N LEU A 115 4.99 24.55 6.30
CA LEU A 115 4.34 25.51 7.19
C LEU A 115 4.75 25.34 8.66
N GLY A 116 5.49 24.29 8.99
CA GLY A 116 5.87 23.99 10.37
C GLY A 116 4.66 23.73 11.28
N LEU A 117 3.61 23.09 10.77
CA LEU A 117 2.32 22.84 11.49
C LEU A 117 2.46 21.93 12.72
N GLY A 118 3.68 21.54 13.08
CA GLY A 118 4.01 20.78 14.28
C GLY A 118 4.09 19.28 14.05
N PHE A 119 4.79 18.64 14.99
CA PHE A 119 5.07 17.19 15.00
C PHE A 119 3.81 16.32 14.87
N TRP A 120 2.71 16.69 15.54
CA TRP A 120 1.46 15.92 15.53
C TRP A 120 0.82 15.80 14.14
N SER A 121 0.90 16.85 13.31
CA SER A 121 0.39 16.81 11.94
C SER A 121 1.16 15.82 11.07
N LEU A 122 2.48 15.71 11.28
CA LEU A 122 3.31 14.70 10.62
C LEU A 122 2.94 13.29 11.09
N VAL A 123 2.78 13.09 12.40
CA VAL A 123 2.39 11.79 12.97
C VAL A 123 1.07 11.29 12.41
N VAL A 124 0.06 12.15 12.37
CA VAL A 124 -1.26 11.79 11.84
C VAL A 124 -1.18 11.53 10.33
N GLY A 125 -0.46 12.37 9.58
CA GLY A 125 -0.28 12.20 8.14
C GLY A 125 0.40 10.87 7.78
N VAL A 126 1.48 10.53 8.49
CA VAL A 126 2.17 9.25 8.32
C VAL A 126 1.28 8.09 8.72
N ALA A 127 0.60 8.15 9.87
CA ALA A 127 -0.27 7.07 10.33
C ALA A 127 -1.41 6.78 9.34
N ALA A 128 -2.02 7.83 8.78
CA ALA A 128 -3.02 7.69 7.73
C ALA A 128 -2.41 7.11 6.44
N PHE A 129 -1.24 7.61 6.01
CA PHE A 129 -0.55 7.12 4.81
C PHE A 129 -0.20 5.63 4.93
N VAL A 130 0.44 5.23 6.03
CA VAL A 130 0.84 3.84 6.32
C VAL A 130 -0.38 2.95 6.47
N GLY A 131 -1.44 3.43 7.13
CA GLY A 131 -2.71 2.70 7.23
C GLY A 131 -3.32 2.38 5.87
N CYS A 132 -3.25 3.32 4.93
CA CYS A 132 -3.72 3.11 3.57
C CYS A 132 -2.82 2.16 2.74
N VAL A 133 -1.56 1.93 3.11
CA VAL A 133 -0.68 0.98 2.39
C VAL A 133 -1.24 -0.43 2.45
N SER A 134 -1.73 -0.89 3.61
CA SER A 134 -2.34 -2.22 3.73
C SER A 134 -3.60 -2.33 2.87
N MET A 135 -4.43 -1.28 2.87
CA MET A 135 -5.61 -1.20 2.02
C MET A 135 -5.26 -1.29 0.53
N VAL A 136 -4.29 -0.50 0.06
CA VAL A 136 -3.87 -0.47 -1.34
C VAL A 136 -3.28 -1.83 -1.75
N SER A 137 -2.37 -2.40 -0.96
CA SER A 137 -1.74 -3.70 -1.25
C SER A 137 -2.76 -4.84 -1.33
N SER A 138 -3.63 -4.99 -0.33
CA SER A 138 -4.63 -6.07 -0.33
C SER A 138 -5.64 -5.95 -1.47
N ASN A 139 -6.07 -4.73 -1.81
CA ASN A 139 -7.00 -4.53 -2.93
C ASN A 139 -6.32 -4.66 -4.29
N ALA A 140 -5.06 -4.24 -4.43
CA ALA A 140 -4.31 -4.41 -5.68
C ALA A 140 -4.25 -5.89 -6.06
N MET A 141 -3.88 -6.73 -5.09
CA MET A 141 -3.81 -8.18 -5.27
C MET A 141 -5.17 -8.76 -5.65
N ALA A 142 -6.26 -8.32 -4.99
CA ALA A 142 -7.62 -8.75 -5.34
C ALA A 142 -8.04 -8.32 -6.76
N VAL A 143 -7.74 -7.08 -7.18
CA VAL A 143 -8.05 -6.58 -8.53
C VAL A 143 -7.27 -7.34 -9.60
N ILE A 144 -5.98 -7.61 -9.36
CA ILE A 144 -5.15 -8.37 -10.31
C ILE A 144 -5.66 -9.81 -10.43
N LEU A 145 -6.08 -10.43 -9.33
CA LEU A 145 -6.61 -11.80 -9.34
C LEU A 145 -7.99 -11.89 -10.04
N ASP A 146 -8.82 -10.86 -9.90
CA ASP A 146 -10.11 -10.74 -10.57
C ASP A 146 -9.95 -10.51 -12.09
N GLU A 147 -8.98 -9.68 -12.48
CA GLU A 147 -8.71 -9.36 -13.89
C GLU A 147 -7.88 -10.47 -14.59
N PHE A 148 -7.06 -11.23 -13.85
CA PHE A 148 -6.22 -12.32 -14.36
C PHE A 148 -6.26 -13.59 -13.49
N PRO A 149 -7.42 -14.27 -13.39
CA PRO A 149 -7.58 -15.49 -12.56
C PRO A 149 -6.68 -16.65 -13.01
N HIS A 150 -6.26 -16.67 -14.28
CA HIS A 150 -5.36 -17.67 -14.85
C HIS A 150 -3.87 -17.44 -14.53
N MET A 151 -3.49 -16.29 -13.95
CA MET A 151 -2.09 -15.94 -13.60
C MET A 151 -1.88 -15.79 -12.08
N ALA A 152 -2.82 -16.28 -11.28
CA ALA A 152 -2.81 -16.21 -9.81
C ALA A 152 -1.48 -16.63 -9.16
N GLY A 153 -0.83 -17.68 -9.69
CA GLY A 153 0.45 -18.20 -9.17
C GLY A 153 1.69 -17.37 -9.54
N THR A 154 1.54 -16.39 -10.43
CA THR A 154 2.62 -15.49 -10.90
C THR A 154 2.39 -14.03 -10.53
N ALA A 155 1.18 -13.70 -10.04
CA ALA A 155 0.78 -12.37 -9.60
C ALA A 155 0.87 -12.19 -8.06
N SER A 156 1.31 -13.22 -7.34
CA SER A 156 1.56 -13.20 -5.90
C SER A 156 3.02 -12.89 -5.60
#